data_AF-A0A428YZL3-F1
#
_entry.id   AF-A0A428YZL3-F1
#
_cell.length_a   1.000
_cell.length_b   1.000
_cell.length_c   1.000
_cell.angle_alpha   90.00
_cell.angle_beta   90.00
_cell.angle_gamma   90.00
#
_symmetry.space_group_name_H-M   'P 1'
#
loop_
_entity.id
_entity.type
_entity.pdbx_description
1 polymer ?
#
loop_
_entity_poly.entity_id
_entity_poly.type
_entity_poly.pdbx_seq_one_letter_code
_entity_poly.pdbx_strand_id
1 'polypeptide(L)'
;MTYVQLPPEDQLRLMYTCCHPALSLEAQIALTLHTLAGLSTAEIARAFLVDEHDMAERLAVARRTAKDDREFSEHERTPAVLTVLYLLFNEGYSASRSNLADEAIRLARVIAKPGRPEALGLLALMLLHHARRDARLTPEGDLVTLDEQDRTQWNRGEIAEGLQVLDAAQKHEQPGPYQIQAAIAACHVTAPSASDTDWLRIAELYGLLMRLTPSPVVELNRAVAIGMADGPGAGLALVEPLTASLGGYHLLHATRADFLRRLGRRAEAVEAYTQALALTNSAAEKRYLTRRLRETGG
;
A
#
# COMPACT_ATOMS: atom_id res chain seq x y z
N MET A 1 -3.07 24.16 -17.84
CA MET A 1 -4.51 24.13 -17.52
C MET A 1 -4.62 24.33 -16.01
N THR A 2 -5.09 25.50 -15.59
CA THR A 2 -5.01 25.96 -14.20
C THR A 2 -5.94 25.11 -13.35
N TYR A 3 -5.36 24.26 -12.50
CA TYR A 3 -6.09 23.55 -11.45
C TYR A 3 -6.78 24.59 -10.56
N VAL A 4 -8.09 24.75 -10.69
CA VAL A 4 -8.85 25.34 -9.59
C VAL A 4 -8.84 24.27 -8.51
N GLN A 5 -8.16 24.52 -7.39
CA GLN A 5 -8.27 23.66 -6.21
C GLN A 5 -9.73 23.70 -5.76
N LEU A 6 -10.49 22.70 -6.19
CA LEU A 6 -11.84 22.50 -5.72
C LEU A 6 -11.80 22.24 -4.20
N PRO A 7 -12.81 22.71 -3.44
CA PRO A 7 -13.00 22.30 -2.06
C PRO A 7 -12.96 20.76 -1.91
N PRO A 8 -12.46 20.23 -0.78
CA PRO A 8 -12.40 18.79 -0.53
C PRO A 8 -13.72 18.05 -0.79
N GLU A 9 -14.85 18.66 -0.43
CA GLU A 9 -16.18 18.10 -0.61
C GLU A 9 -16.55 17.97 -2.10
N ASP A 10 -16.18 18.95 -2.91
CA ASP A 10 -16.46 18.96 -4.35
C ASP A 10 -15.57 17.95 -5.09
N GLN A 11 -14.31 17.84 -4.69
CA GLN A 11 -13.43 16.77 -5.18
C GLN A 11 -13.95 15.38 -4.81
N LEU A 12 -14.43 15.20 -3.57
CA LEU A 12 -15.00 13.94 -3.12
C LEU A 12 -16.27 13.60 -3.92
N ARG A 13 -17.16 14.57 -4.16
CA ARG A 13 -18.34 14.40 -5.04
C ARG A 13 -17.92 13.93 -6.43
N LEU A 14 -16.90 14.55 -7.01
CA LEU A 14 -16.38 14.16 -8.31
C LEU A 14 -15.78 12.75 -8.30
N MET A 15 -15.09 12.37 -7.21
CA MET A 15 -14.58 11.01 -7.02
C MET A 15 -15.70 9.97 -6.93
N TYR A 16 -16.78 10.28 -6.23
CA TYR A 16 -17.99 9.44 -6.19
C TYR A 16 -18.65 9.30 -7.56
N THR A 17 -18.59 10.34 -8.41
CA THR A 17 -19.02 10.25 -9.81
C THR A 17 -18.09 9.33 -10.62
N CYS A 18 -16.78 9.45 -10.44
CA CYS A 18 -15.80 8.61 -11.13
C CYS A 18 -15.86 7.13 -10.68
N CYS A 19 -16.20 6.87 -9.42
CA CYS A 19 -16.32 5.53 -8.83
C CYS A 19 -17.70 4.91 -9.10
N HIS A 20 -18.19 5.02 -10.34
CA HIS A 20 -19.49 4.50 -10.75
C HIS A 20 -19.47 2.95 -10.76
N PRO A 21 -20.43 2.25 -10.11
CA PRO A 21 -20.39 0.78 -9.97
C PRO A 21 -20.44 0.00 -11.30
N ALA A 22 -20.98 0.60 -12.36
CA ALA A 22 -20.96 0.01 -13.71
C ALA A 22 -19.60 0.07 -14.42
N LEU A 23 -18.59 0.73 -13.83
CA LEU A 23 -17.23 0.79 -14.34
C LEU A 23 -16.37 -0.31 -13.71
N SER A 24 -15.42 -0.84 -14.48
CA SER A 24 -14.34 -1.64 -13.90
C SER A 24 -13.48 -0.79 -12.96
N LEU A 25 -12.85 -1.41 -11.97
CA LEU A 25 -11.97 -0.71 -11.04
C LEU A 25 -10.85 0.06 -11.78
N GLU A 26 -10.26 -0.54 -12.82
CA GLU A 26 -9.28 0.13 -13.67
C GLU A 26 -9.83 1.41 -14.31
N ALA A 27 -11.07 1.38 -14.81
CA ALA A 27 -11.70 2.55 -15.41
C ALA A 27 -12.02 3.63 -14.37
N GLN A 28 -12.42 3.24 -13.16
CA GLN A 28 -12.63 4.18 -12.03
C GLN A 28 -11.34 4.87 -11.62
N ILE A 29 -10.23 4.11 -11.51
CA ILE A 29 -8.90 4.65 -11.19
C ILE A 29 -8.43 5.60 -12.30
N ALA A 30 -8.45 5.15 -13.55
CA ALA A 30 -8.01 5.97 -14.70
C ALA A 30 -8.81 7.27 -14.80
N LEU A 31 -10.15 7.19 -14.66
CA LEU A 31 -11.02 8.36 -14.72
C LEU A 31 -10.75 9.32 -13.55
N THR A 32 -10.52 8.80 -12.35
CA THR A 32 -10.18 9.60 -11.17
C THR A 32 -8.81 10.27 -11.33
N LEU A 33 -7.78 9.55 -11.76
CA LEU A 33 -6.45 10.10 -12.00
C LEU A 33 -6.47 11.22 -13.04
N HIS A 34 -7.27 11.06 -14.10
CA HIS A 34 -7.43 12.08 -15.13
C HIS A 34 -8.15 13.33 -14.61
N THR A 35 -9.22 13.11 -13.84
CA THR A 35 -10.19 14.15 -13.47
C THR A 35 -9.79 14.91 -12.20
N LEU A 36 -9.22 14.21 -11.22
CA LEU A 36 -8.85 14.75 -9.92
C LEU A 36 -7.36 14.94 -9.73
N ALA A 37 -6.51 14.06 -10.29
CA ALA A 37 -5.05 14.20 -10.21
C ALA A 37 -4.43 14.87 -11.47
N GLY A 38 -5.20 15.04 -12.54
CA GLY A 38 -4.83 15.91 -13.66
C GLY A 38 -3.85 15.26 -14.62
N LEU A 39 -3.65 13.95 -14.49
CA LEU A 39 -2.77 13.20 -15.37
C LEU A 39 -3.33 13.23 -16.79
N SER A 40 -2.43 13.47 -17.74
CA SER A 40 -2.75 13.35 -19.16
C SER A 40 -3.09 11.90 -19.53
N THR A 41 -3.83 11.72 -20.63
CA THR A 41 -4.11 10.38 -21.17
C THR A 41 -2.82 9.58 -21.39
N ALA A 42 -1.76 10.22 -21.90
CA ALA A 42 -0.45 9.62 -22.08
C ALA A 42 0.22 9.15 -20.77
N GLU A 43 0.10 9.92 -19.69
CA GLU A 43 0.61 9.52 -18.37
C GLU A 43 -0.16 8.31 -17.82
N ILE A 44 -1.48 8.30 -17.97
CA ILE A 44 -2.33 7.19 -17.51
C ILE A 44 -2.09 5.94 -18.36
N ALA A 45 -2.00 6.07 -19.69
CA ALA A 45 -1.72 4.95 -20.59
C ALA A 45 -0.41 4.24 -20.23
N ARG A 46 0.65 5.02 -19.94
CA ARG A 46 1.93 4.48 -19.46
C ARG A 46 1.80 3.77 -18.10
N ALA A 47 1.04 4.35 -17.17
CA ALA A 47 0.82 3.73 -15.86
C ALA A 47 0.07 2.38 -15.96
N PHE A 48 -0.85 2.26 -16.93
CA PHE A 48 -1.62 1.05 -17.19
C PHE A 48 -0.99 0.10 -18.21
N LEU A 49 0.18 0.45 -18.77
CA LEU A 49 0.89 -0.32 -19.80
C LEU A 49 0.02 -0.62 -21.03
N VAL A 50 -0.75 0.36 -21.48
CA VAL A 50 -1.60 0.28 -22.69
C VAL A 50 -1.27 1.42 -23.66
N ASP A 51 -1.73 1.29 -24.91
CA ASP A 51 -1.64 2.35 -25.89
C ASP A 51 -2.45 3.58 -25.49
N GLU A 52 -1.93 4.77 -25.83
CA GLU A 52 -2.60 6.04 -25.49
C GLU A 52 -3.98 6.16 -26.15
N HIS A 53 -4.13 5.61 -27.37
CA HIS A 53 -5.40 5.57 -28.08
C HIS A 53 -6.45 4.74 -27.32
N ASP A 54 -6.09 3.54 -26.88
CA ASP A 54 -6.97 2.65 -26.11
C ASP A 54 -7.37 3.29 -24.79
N MET A 55 -6.43 3.97 -24.12
CA MET A 55 -6.72 4.72 -22.89
C MET A 55 -7.66 5.91 -23.15
N ALA A 56 -7.50 6.62 -24.27
CA ALA A 56 -8.40 7.72 -24.64
C ALA A 56 -9.85 7.22 -24.83
N GLU A 57 -10.02 6.10 -25.54
CA GLU A 57 -11.32 5.46 -25.72
C GLU A 57 -11.91 5.00 -24.38
N ARG A 58 -11.09 4.34 -23.56
CA ARG A 58 -11.49 3.87 -22.22
C ARG A 58 -11.97 5.02 -21.34
N LEU A 59 -11.24 6.14 -21.30
CA LEU A 59 -11.65 7.35 -20.56
C LEU A 59 -12.93 7.97 -21.13
N ALA A 60 -13.13 7.95 -22.45
CA ALA A 60 -14.34 8.46 -23.08
C ALA A 60 -15.57 7.61 -22.71
N VAL A 61 -15.45 6.28 -22.75
CA VAL A 61 -16.48 5.34 -22.28
C VAL A 61 -16.75 5.58 -20.79
N ALA A 62 -15.70 5.64 -19.97
CA ALA A 62 -15.84 5.82 -18.53
C ALA A 62 -16.58 7.12 -18.18
N ARG A 63 -16.25 8.23 -18.85
CA ARG A 63 -16.97 9.51 -18.68
C ARG A 63 -18.44 9.44 -19.08
N ARG A 64 -18.80 8.67 -20.11
CA ARG A 64 -20.21 8.50 -20.51
C ARG A 64 -20.97 7.68 -19.47
N THR A 65 -20.39 6.58 -19.01
CA THR A 65 -21.00 5.74 -17.97
C THR A 65 -21.11 6.46 -16.62
N ALA A 66 -20.12 7.27 -16.24
CA ALA A 66 -20.16 8.05 -15.00
C ALA A 66 -21.23 9.15 -15.00
N LYS A 67 -21.77 9.51 -16.18
CA LYS A 67 -22.92 10.42 -16.33
C LYS A 67 -24.27 9.71 -16.31
N ASP A 68 -24.30 8.38 -16.29
CA ASP A 68 -25.55 7.63 -16.15
C ASP A 68 -26.11 7.87 -14.74
N ASP A 69 -27.35 8.33 -14.66
CA ASP A 69 -27.99 8.87 -13.44
C ASP A 69 -28.66 7.77 -12.60
N ARG A 70 -28.18 6.52 -12.71
CA ARG A 70 -28.66 5.45 -11.84
C ARG A 70 -28.29 5.82 -10.40
N GLU A 71 -29.31 5.90 -9.55
CA GLU A 71 -29.19 6.21 -8.13
C GLU A 71 -28.50 5.08 -7.36
N PHE A 72 -27.19 4.94 -7.55
CA PHE A 72 -26.36 4.18 -6.62
C PHE A 72 -26.10 5.05 -5.39
N SER A 73 -26.33 4.48 -4.21
CA SER A 73 -26.07 5.14 -2.95
C SER A 73 -24.57 5.42 -2.76
N GLU A 74 -24.22 6.45 -1.98
CA GLU A 74 -22.83 6.67 -1.57
C GLU A 74 -22.25 5.42 -0.89
N HIS A 75 -23.07 4.64 -0.19
CA HIS A 75 -22.63 3.42 0.48
C HIS A 75 -22.08 2.39 -0.52
N GLU A 76 -22.78 2.16 -1.63
CA GLU A 76 -22.34 1.22 -2.68
C GLU A 76 -21.07 1.67 -3.40
N ARG A 77 -20.85 2.99 -3.50
CA ARG A 77 -19.65 3.56 -4.15
C ARG A 77 -18.46 3.69 -3.21
N THR A 78 -18.69 3.69 -1.90
CA THR A 78 -17.64 3.90 -0.88
C THR A 78 -16.46 2.93 -1.03
N PRO A 79 -16.64 1.61 -1.21
CA PRO A 79 -15.50 0.69 -1.37
C PRO A 79 -14.56 1.03 -2.54
N ALA A 80 -15.14 1.43 -3.68
CA ALA A 80 -14.38 1.88 -4.85
C ALA A 80 -13.62 3.18 -4.57
N VAL A 81 -14.29 4.14 -3.94
CA VAL A 81 -13.67 5.41 -3.52
C VAL A 81 -12.49 5.18 -2.57
N LEU A 82 -12.63 4.30 -1.58
CA LEU A 82 -11.56 3.95 -0.66
C LEU A 82 -10.37 3.29 -1.39
N THR A 83 -10.66 2.41 -2.35
CA THR A 83 -9.62 1.79 -3.18
C THR A 83 -8.84 2.82 -3.98
N VAL A 84 -9.53 3.75 -4.63
CA VAL A 84 -8.89 4.81 -5.41
C VAL A 84 -8.06 5.74 -4.53
N LEU A 85 -8.56 6.13 -3.35
CA LEU A 85 -7.79 6.92 -2.38
C LEU A 85 -6.52 6.20 -1.94
N TYR A 86 -6.62 4.90 -1.64
CA TYR A 86 -5.46 4.13 -1.22
C TYR A 86 -4.41 4.01 -2.33
N LEU A 87 -4.83 3.85 -3.58
CA LEU A 87 -3.93 3.82 -4.72
C LEU A 87 -3.25 5.18 -4.94
N LEU A 88 -4.02 6.28 -4.86
CA LEU A 88 -3.46 7.63 -4.94
C LEU A 88 -2.41 7.88 -3.85
N PHE A 89 -2.68 7.40 -2.64
CA PHE A 89 -1.74 7.42 -1.54
C PHE A 89 -0.47 6.62 -1.85
N ASN A 90 -0.60 5.38 -2.35
CA ASN A 90 0.54 4.51 -2.67
C ASN A 90 1.44 5.05 -3.80
N GLU A 91 0.87 5.79 -4.75
CA GLU A 91 1.62 6.49 -5.80
C GLU A 91 2.44 7.66 -5.22
N GLY A 92 1.82 8.49 -4.36
CA GLY A 92 2.54 9.54 -3.63
C GLY A 92 3.56 9.02 -2.63
N TYR A 93 3.34 7.80 -2.14
CA TYR A 93 4.20 7.07 -1.20
C TYR A 93 5.48 6.52 -1.84
N SER A 94 5.44 6.19 -3.15
CA SER A 94 6.52 5.49 -3.86
C SER A 94 7.38 6.38 -4.76
N ALA A 95 6.92 7.61 -5.07
CA ALA A 95 7.61 8.58 -5.93
C ALA A 95 7.86 9.90 -5.20
N SER A 96 8.79 10.72 -5.69
CA SER A 96 9.07 12.10 -5.22
C SER A 96 7.92 13.11 -5.49
N ARG A 97 6.69 12.63 -5.69
CA ARG A 97 5.45 13.43 -5.83
C ARG A 97 4.77 13.53 -4.47
N SER A 98 5.44 14.20 -3.53
CA SER A 98 5.04 14.32 -2.12
C SER A 98 3.62 14.84 -1.90
N ASN A 99 3.06 15.62 -2.84
CA ASN A 99 1.73 16.20 -2.70
C ASN A 99 0.56 15.20 -2.85
N LEU A 100 0.74 14.03 -3.47
CA LEU A 100 -0.36 13.09 -3.70
C LEU A 100 -0.77 12.33 -2.44
N ALA A 101 0.18 11.98 -1.57
CA ALA A 101 -0.10 11.32 -0.31
C ALA A 101 -0.84 12.27 0.66
N ASP A 102 -0.38 13.52 0.76
CA ASP A 102 -1.04 14.57 1.53
C ASP A 102 -2.49 14.81 1.06
N GLU A 103 -2.69 14.86 -0.26
CA GLU A 103 -4.02 15.05 -0.84
C GLU A 103 -4.96 13.87 -0.58
N ALA A 104 -4.45 12.63 -0.71
CA ALA A 104 -5.23 11.44 -0.40
C ALA A 104 -5.66 11.41 1.08
N ILE A 105 -4.77 11.80 2.00
CA ILE A 105 -5.10 11.94 3.43
C ILE A 105 -6.15 13.04 3.63
N ARG A 106 -5.98 14.20 2.99
CA ARG A 106 -6.95 15.31 3.08
C ARG A 106 -8.34 14.88 2.65
N LEU A 107 -8.46 14.15 1.54
CA LEU A 107 -9.73 13.60 1.07
C LEU A 107 -10.27 12.50 1.99
N ALA A 108 -9.41 11.63 2.52
CA ALA A 108 -9.83 10.60 3.46
C ALA A 108 -10.41 11.18 4.76
N ARG A 109 -9.88 12.31 5.27
CA ARG A 109 -10.45 13.01 6.43
C ARG A 109 -11.90 13.44 6.20
N VAL A 110 -12.27 13.77 4.97
CA VAL A 110 -13.65 14.21 4.63
C VAL A 110 -14.63 13.03 4.66
N ILE A 111 -14.21 11.85 4.18
CA ILE A 111 -15.06 10.65 4.13
C ILE A 111 -15.06 9.86 5.46
N ALA A 112 -14.02 9.98 6.28
CA ALA A 112 -13.84 9.30 7.55
C ALA A 112 -14.73 9.89 8.67
N LYS A 113 -16.05 9.80 8.49
CA LYS A 113 -17.07 10.24 9.45
C LYS A 113 -17.53 9.08 10.35
N PRO A 114 -18.05 9.35 11.57
CA PRO A 114 -18.67 8.32 12.41
C PRO A 114 -19.72 7.51 11.65
N GLY A 115 -19.74 6.19 11.86
CA GLY A 115 -20.61 5.28 11.10
C GLY A 115 -20.02 4.78 9.78
N ARG A 116 -18.80 5.19 9.43
CA ARG A 116 -18.04 4.66 8.28
C ARG A 116 -16.73 4.00 8.74
N PRO A 117 -16.79 2.85 9.44
CA PRO A 117 -15.63 2.23 10.08
C PRO A 117 -14.49 1.91 9.11
N GLU A 118 -14.81 1.53 7.88
CA GLU A 118 -13.79 1.20 6.89
C GLU A 118 -13.09 2.45 6.32
N ALA A 119 -13.80 3.57 6.22
CA ALA A 119 -13.18 4.85 5.84
C ALA A 119 -12.27 5.39 6.95
N LEU A 120 -12.68 5.21 8.23
CA LEU A 120 -11.82 5.47 9.38
C LEU A 120 -10.56 4.57 9.33
N GLY A 121 -10.74 3.28 9.07
CA GLY A 121 -9.62 2.33 8.89
C GLY A 121 -8.63 2.76 7.81
N LEU A 122 -9.11 3.20 6.65
CA LEU A 122 -8.23 3.69 5.58
C LEU A 122 -7.47 4.97 5.99
N LEU A 123 -8.15 5.94 6.60
CA LEU A 123 -7.48 7.15 7.08
C LEU A 123 -6.39 6.81 8.10
N ALA A 124 -6.69 5.94 9.07
CA ALA A 124 -5.72 5.48 10.05
C ALA A 124 -4.51 4.82 9.37
N LEU A 125 -4.75 3.90 8.43
CA LEU A 125 -3.68 3.23 7.68
C LEU A 125 -2.76 4.25 6.99
N MET A 126 -3.33 5.21 6.27
CA MET A 126 -2.56 6.21 5.53
C MET A 126 -1.76 7.12 6.47
N LEU A 127 -2.35 7.59 7.58
CA LEU A 127 -1.65 8.41 8.58
C LEU A 127 -0.46 7.66 9.19
N LEU A 128 -0.67 6.41 9.62
CA LEU A 128 0.37 5.59 10.25
C LEU A 128 1.52 5.27 9.29
N HIS A 129 1.21 5.07 8.01
CA HIS A 129 2.23 4.98 6.98
C HIS A 129 2.94 6.32 6.79
N HIS A 130 2.19 7.40 6.54
CA HIS A 130 2.71 8.73 6.20
C HIS A 130 3.60 9.32 7.29
N ALA A 131 3.33 8.99 8.55
CA ALA A 131 4.11 9.45 9.69
C ALA A 131 5.60 9.09 9.61
N ARG A 132 5.98 8.08 8.82
CA ARG A 132 7.36 7.61 8.68
C ARG A 132 8.06 8.12 7.43
N ARG A 133 7.42 8.96 6.61
CA ARG A 133 7.89 9.35 5.26
C ARG A 133 9.34 9.86 5.25
N ASP A 134 9.72 10.65 6.25
CA ASP A 134 11.04 11.31 6.33
C ASP A 134 12.16 10.34 6.76
N ALA A 135 11.81 9.14 7.24
CA ALA A 135 12.76 8.13 7.72
C ALA A 135 13.00 6.98 6.72
N ARG A 136 12.33 6.95 5.57
CA ARG A 136 12.35 5.79 4.64
C ARG A 136 13.53 5.77 3.70
N LEU A 137 14.11 6.93 3.44
CA LEU A 137 15.21 7.09 2.51
C LEU A 137 16.37 7.79 3.20
N THR A 138 17.59 7.40 2.86
CA THR A 138 18.76 8.21 3.19
C THR A 138 18.76 9.49 2.34
N PRO A 139 19.58 10.51 2.67
CA PRO A 139 19.77 11.68 1.82
C PRO A 139 20.20 11.34 0.38
N GLU A 140 20.88 10.20 0.19
CA GLU A 140 21.31 9.67 -1.11
C GLU A 140 20.20 8.92 -1.86
N GLY A 141 19.01 8.80 -1.25
CA GLY A 141 17.84 8.13 -1.82
C GLY A 141 17.87 6.61 -1.69
N ASP A 142 18.64 6.06 -0.73
CA ASP A 142 18.68 4.62 -0.46
C ASP A 142 17.58 4.18 0.50
N LEU A 143 17.00 2.99 0.26
CA LEU A 143 15.97 2.43 1.11
C LEU A 143 16.50 2.13 2.52
N VAL A 144 15.76 2.61 3.52
CA VAL A 144 15.93 2.29 4.94
C VAL A 144 14.80 1.37 5.38
N THR A 145 15.14 0.13 5.75
CA THR A 145 14.15 -0.87 6.20
C THR A 145 13.55 -0.45 7.53
N LEU A 146 12.32 -0.89 7.81
CA LEU A 146 11.53 -0.43 8.97
C LEU A 146 12.25 -0.61 10.32
N ASP A 147 13.07 -1.65 10.45
CA ASP A 147 13.91 -1.93 11.61
C ASP A 147 15.14 -1.00 11.73
N GLU A 148 15.60 -0.44 10.61
CA GLU A 148 16.72 0.50 10.52
C GLU A 148 16.26 1.98 10.59
N GLN A 149 14.95 2.26 10.51
CA GLN A 149 14.42 3.63 10.51
C GLN A 149 14.64 4.33 11.86
N ASP A 150 15.13 5.56 11.80
CA ASP A 150 15.19 6.45 12.96
C ASP A 150 13.78 6.90 13.37
N ARG A 151 13.28 6.33 14.45
CA ARG A 151 11.94 6.61 15.00
C ARG A 151 11.81 7.99 15.62
N THR A 152 12.89 8.72 15.83
CA THR A 152 12.83 10.12 16.29
C THR A 152 12.36 11.06 15.17
N GLN A 153 12.54 10.66 13.91
CA GLN A 153 12.08 11.40 12.73
C GLN A 153 10.61 11.12 12.39
N TRP A 154 9.95 10.19 13.10
CA TRP A 154 8.55 9.87 12.85
C TRP A 154 7.62 10.98 13.37
N ASN A 155 6.63 11.34 12.56
CA ASN A 155 5.63 12.34 12.92
C ASN A 155 4.69 11.81 14.02
N ARG A 156 4.94 12.25 15.25
CA ARG A 156 4.15 11.86 16.43
C ARG A 156 2.70 12.33 16.37
N GLY A 157 2.43 13.45 15.71
CA GLY A 157 1.07 13.97 15.53
C GLY A 157 0.22 13.04 14.65
N GLU A 158 0.76 12.63 13.51
CA GLU A 158 0.07 11.69 12.61
C GLU A 158 -0.07 10.28 13.22
N ILE A 159 0.91 9.83 13.99
CA ILE A 159 0.78 8.58 14.76
C ILE A 159 -0.38 8.69 15.75
N ALA A 160 -0.43 9.76 16.55
CA ALA A 160 -1.48 9.95 17.55
C ALA A 160 -2.87 10.05 16.88
N GLU A 161 -3.00 10.81 15.80
CA GLU A 161 -4.24 10.91 15.02
C GLU A 161 -4.65 9.55 14.44
N GLY A 162 -3.71 8.84 13.79
CA GLY A 162 -3.98 7.54 13.19
C GLY A 162 -4.45 6.49 14.20
N LEU A 163 -3.85 6.46 15.40
CA LEU A 163 -4.27 5.58 16.49
C LEU A 163 -5.65 5.94 17.02
N GLN A 164 -5.95 7.23 17.19
CA GLN A 164 -7.27 7.70 17.63
C GLN A 164 -8.37 7.34 16.61
N VAL A 165 -8.09 7.52 15.33
CA VAL A 165 -9.02 7.16 14.24
C VAL A 165 -9.23 5.64 14.18
N LEU A 166 -8.16 4.85 14.37
CA LEU A 166 -8.26 3.39 14.42
C LEU A 166 -9.12 2.91 15.61
N ASP A 167 -8.91 3.48 16.79
CA ASP A 167 -9.75 3.19 17.98
C ASP A 167 -11.23 3.51 17.73
N ALA A 168 -11.51 4.63 17.05
CA ALA A 168 -12.87 4.99 16.65
C ALA A 168 -13.48 3.98 15.66
N ALA A 169 -12.70 3.48 14.69
CA ALA A 169 -13.14 2.45 13.76
C ALA A 169 -13.49 1.13 14.48
N GLN A 170 -12.63 0.70 15.40
CA GLN A 170 -12.77 -0.57 16.11
C GLN A 170 -14.01 -0.64 17.00
N LYS A 171 -14.47 0.49 17.55
CA LYS A 171 -15.71 0.59 18.33
C LYS A 171 -16.98 0.20 17.56
N HIS A 172 -16.91 0.14 16.23
CA HIS A 172 -18.03 -0.32 15.41
C HIS A 172 -18.13 -1.86 15.31
N GLU A 173 -17.13 -2.62 15.78
CA GLU A 173 -17.11 -4.09 15.77
C GLU A 173 -17.36 -4.72 14.38
N GLN A 174 -17.00 -3.98 13.32
CA GLN A 174 -17.16 -4.40 11.92
C GLN A 174 -15.78 -4.36 11.23
N PRO A 175 -14.90 -5.35 11.46
CA PRO A 175 -13.55 -5.33 10.94
C PRO A 175 -13.55 -5.50 9.41
N GLY A 176 -12.92 -4.55 8.71
CA GLY A 176 -12.65 -4.61 7.28
C GLY A 176 -11.15 -4.56 6.95
N PRO A 177 -10.79 -4.75 5.66
CA PRO A 177 -9.41 -4.93 5.24
C PRO A 177 -8.48 -3.76 5.59
N TYR A 178 -8.94 -2.50 5.49
CA TYR A 178 -8.13 -1.33 5.85
C TYR A 178 -7.98 -1.17 7.36
N GLN A 179 -9.00 -1.51 8.14
CA GLN A 179 -8.89 -1.51 9.61
C GLN A 179 -7.84 -2.54 10.09
N ILE A 180 -7.82 -3.73 9.49
CA ILE A 180 -6.84 -4.76 9.84
C ILE A 180 -5.42 -4.34 9.42
N GLN A 181 -5.26 -3.79 8.21
CA GLN A 181 -3.98 -3.24 7.77
C GLN A 181 -3.51 -2.09 8.66
N ALA A 182 -4.42 -1.20 9.09
CA ALA A 182 -4.10 -0.13 10.02
C ALA A 182 -3.65 -0.68 11.38
N ALA A 183 -4.28 -1.75 11.87
CA ALA A 183 -3.85 -2.43 13.09
C ALA A 183 -2.46 -3.05 12.96
N ILE A 184 -2.10 -3.60 11.79
CA ILE A 184 -0.74 -4.08 11.51
C ILE A 184 0.26 -2.92 11.55
N ALA A 185 -0.06 -1.80 10.87
CA ALA A 185 0.76 -0.60 10.90
C ALA A 185 0.91 -0.03 12.33
N ALA A 186 -0.15 -0.08 13.14
CA ALA A 186 -0.16 0.34 14.53
C ALA A 186 0.85 -0.46 15.36
N CYS A 187 0.90 -1.80 15.20
CA CYS A 187 1.87 -2.65 15.90
C CYS A 187 3.32 -2.19 15.69
N HIS A 188 3.65 -1.72 14.48
CA HIS A 188 4.98 -1.19 14.18
C HIS A 188 5.23 0.19 14.79
N VAL A 189 4.27 1.12 14.69
CA VAL A 189 4.49 2.49 15.11
C VAL A 189 4.42 2.69 16.63
N THR A 190 3.77 1.77 17.36
CA THR A 190 3.66 1.81 18.82
C THR A 190 4.77 1.05 19.53
N ALA A 191 5.53 0.20 18.82
CA ALA A 191 6.69 -0.47 19.39
C ALA A 191 7.76 0.59 19.78
N PRO A 192 8.40 0.47 20.96
CA PRO A 192 9.51 1.36 21.33
C PRO A 192 10.73 1.17 20.43
N SER A 193 11.14 -0.08 20.19
CA SER A 193 12.22 -0.46 19.25
C SER A 193 11.77 -1.49 18.21
N ALA A 194 12.61 -1.78 17.22
CA ALA A 194 12.30 -2.79 16.20
C ALA A 194 12.12 -4.19 16.80
N SER A 195 12.95 -4.54 17.80
CA SER A 195 12.88 -5.79 18.54
C SER A 195 11.63 -5.92 19.42
N ASP A 196 10.99 -4.81 19.80
CA ASP A 196 9.77 -4.82 20.60
C ASP A 196 8.49 -4.95 19.76
N THR A 197 8.61 -5.12 18.44
CA THR A 197 7.46 -5.29 17.55
C THR A 197 6.75 -6.60 17.87
N ASP A 198 5.44 -6.55 18.13
CA ASP A 198 4.62 -7.74 18.37
C ASP A 198 4.33 -8.50 17.07
N TRP A 199 5.29 -9.31 16.65
CA TRP A 199 5.18 -10.10 15.41
C TRP A 199 4.13 -11.20 15.49
N LEU A 200 3.85 -11.74 16.68
CA LEU A 200 2.77 -12.71 16.88
C LEU A 200 1.43 -12.05 16.56
N ARG A 201 1.18 -10.86 17.11
CA ARG A 201 -0.02 -10.09 16.81
C ARG A 201 -0.14 -9.74 15.33
N ILE A 202 0.96 -9.36 14.68
CA ILE A 202 0.97 -9.08 13.23
C ILE A 202 0.60 -10.35 12.43
N ALA A 203 1.12 -11.52 12.81
CA ALA A 203 0.78 -12.78 12.14
C ALA A 203 -0.70 -13.16 12.31
N GLU A 204 -1.29 -12.92 13.48
CA GLU A 204 -2.73 -13.08 13.72
C GLU A 204 -3.56 -12.15 12.83
N LEU A 205 -3.19 -10.86 12.77
CA LEU A 205 -3.87 -9.85 11.96
C LEU A 205 -3.82 -10.19 10.48
N TYR A 206 -2.68 -10.66 9.96
CA TYR A 206 -2.61 -11.20 8.60
C TYR A 206 -3.49 -12.44 8.41
N GLY A 207 -3.60 -13.29 9.44
CA GLY A 207 -4.56 -14.40 9.44
C GLY A 207 -6.03 -13.95 9.38
N LEU A 208 -6.38 -12.82 9.99
CA LEU A 208 -7.70 -12.18 9.83
C LEU A 208 -7.88 -11.63 8.41
N LEU A 209 -6.87 -10.90 7.91
CA LEU A 209 -6.89 -10.28 6.58
C LEU A 209 -7.05 -11.31 5.48
N MET A 210 -6.35 -12.45 5.58
CA MET A 210 -6.48 -13.56 4.62
C MET A 210 -7.89 -14.12 4.50
N ARG A 211 -8.72 -14.03 5.55
CA ARG A 211 -10.12 -14.48 5.49
C ARG A 211 -11.03 -13.48 4.77
N LEU A 212 -10.69 -12.19 4.81
CA LEU A 212 -11.45 -11.14 4.13
C LEU A 212 -11.01 -10.95 2.68
N THR A 213 -9.70 -11.02 2.44
CA THR A 213 -9.08 -10.75 1.14
C THR A 213 -7.98 -11.78 0.85
N PRO A 214 -8.33 -13.00 0.42
CA PRO A 214 -7.35 -14.01 0.06
C PRO A 214 -6.46 -13.54 -1.10
N SER A 215 -5.15 -13.51 -0.89
CA SER A 215 -4.18 -13.11 -1.91
C SER A 215 -2.80 -13.72 -1.61
N PRO A 216 -2.07 -14.22 -2.61
CA PRO A 216 -0.69 -14.69 -2.42
C PRO A 216 0.23 -13.63 -1.80
N VAL A 217 -0.03 -12.34 -2.06
CA VAL A 217 0.76 -11.24 -1.49
C VAL A 217 0.48 -11.09 0.02
N VAL A 218 -0.77 -11.25 0.43
CA VAL A 218 -1.12 -11.23 1.86
C VAL A 218 -0.57 -12.46 2.57
N GLU A 219 -0.55 -13.62 1.90
CA GLU A 219 0.08 -14.84 2.40
C GLU A 219 1.60 -14.71 2.55
N LEU A 220 2.27 -14.09 1.58
CA LEU A 220 3.70 -13.75 1.68
C LEU A 220 3.98 -12.84 2.89
N ASN A 221 3.19 -11.80 3.07
CA ASN A 221 3.35 -10.90 4.23
C ASN A 221 3.09 -11.61 5.56
N ARG A 222 2.13 -12.55 5.60
CA ARG A 222 1.91 -13.43 6.76
C ARG A 222 3.12 -14.32 7.04
N ALA A 223 3.73 -14.89 6.00
CA ALA A 223 4.93 -15.70 6.11
C ALA A 223 6.10 -14.89 6.67
N VAL A 224 6.23 -13.61 6.29
CA VAL A 224 7.19 -12.68 6.91
C VAL A 224 6.92 -12.55 8.41
N ALA A 225 5.69 -12.25 8.81
CA ALA A 225 5.34 -12.07 10.22
C ALA A 225 5.63 -13.33 11.05
N ILE A 226 5.28 -14.52 10.52
CA ILE A 226 5.59 -15.81 11.17
C ILE A 226 7.10 -16.03 11.24
N GLY A 227 7.85 -15.73 10.18
CA GLY A 227 9.31 -15.85 10.20
C GLY A 227 9.98 -14.92 11.21
N MET A 228 9.36 -13.79 11.52
CA MET A 228 9.85 -12.86 12.54
C MET A 228 9.45 -13.27 13.96
N ALA A 229 8.29 -13.92 14.14
CA ALA A 229 7.81 -14.41 15.44
C ALA A 229 8.46 -15.75 15.83
N ASP A 230 8.43 -16.72 14.93
CA ASP A 230 8.81 -18.13 15.17
C ASP A 230 10.18 -18.49 14.57
N GLY A 231 10.81 -17.54 13.87
CA GLY A 231 12.14 -17.68 13.29
C GLY A 231 12.15 -17.94 11.78
N PRO A 232 13.27 -17.65 11.10
CA PRO A 232 13.35 -17.58 9.64
C PRO A 232 13.05 -18.90 8.94
N GLY A 233 13.23 -20.04 9.61
CA GLY A 233 12.87 -21.36 9.08
C GLY A 233 11.35 -21.53 8.91
N ALA A 234 10.56 -21.07 9.89
CA ALA A 234 9.10 -21.13 9.83
C ALA A 234 8.55 -20.25 8.71
N GLY A 235 9.09 -19.03 8.58
CA GLY A 235 8.75 -18.13 7.47
C GLY A 235 9.12 -18.72 6.11
N LEU A 236 10.35 -19.24 5.96
CA LEU A 236 10.80 -19.83 4.70
C LEU A 236 9.93 -21.00 4.25
N ALA A 237 9.51 -21.88 5.15
CA ALA A 237 8.63 -23.01 4.83
C ALA A 237 7.28 -22.56 4.22
N LEU A 238 6.79 -21.38 4.60
CA LEU A 238 5.58 -20.79 4.04
C LEU A 238 5.83 -20.01 2.75
N VAL A 239 7.05 -19.48 2.56
CA VAL A 239 7.45 -18.75 1.34
C VAL A 239 7.68 -19.71 0.16
N GLU A 240 8.27 -20.87 0.38
CA GLU A 240 8.65 -21.79 -0.72
C GLU A 240 7.47 -22.20 -1.62
N PRO A 241 6.28 -22.58 -1.09
CA PRO A 241 5.12 -22.90 -1.94
C PRO A 241 4.61 -21.72 -2.78
N LEU A 242 4.83 -20.48 -2.33
CA LEU A 242 4.36 -19.28 -3.02
C LEU A 242 5.12 -19.01 -4.33
N THR A 243 6.28 -19.64 -4.54
CA THR A 243 7.04 -19.55 -5.80
C THR A 243 6.23 -19.93 -7.03
N ALA A 244 5.24 -20.82 -6.89
CA ALA A 244 4.36 -21.21 -7.98
C ALA A 244 3.42 -20.07 -8.43
N SER A 245 2.99 -19.19 -7.52
CA SER A 245 2.03 -18.11 -7.81
C SER A 245 2.67 -16.73 -7.92
N LEU A 246 3.83 -16.54 -7.27
CA LEU A 246 4.55 -15.27 -7.17
C LEU A 246 5.96 -15.32 -7.79
N GLY A 247 6.24 -16.28 -8.68
CA GLY A 247 7.57 -16.45 -9.29
C GLY A 247 8.11 -15.23 -10.03
N GLY A 248 7.24 -14.37 -10.58
CA GLY A 248 7.61 -13.10 -11.21
C GLY A 248 7.68 -11.90 -10.26
N TYR A 249 7.42 -12.10 -8.96
CA TYR A 249 7.34 -11.03 -7.97
C TYR A 249 8.65 -10.89 -7.20
N HIS A 250 9.38 -9.79 -7.42
CA HIS A 250 10.71 -9.60 -6.84
C HIS A 250 10.73 -9.66 -5.30
N LEU A 251 9.67 -9.21 -4.61
CA LEU A 251 9.60 -9.24 -3.14
C LEU A 251 9.47 -10.65 -2.56
N LEU A 252 8.92 -11.60 -3.31
CA LEU A 252 8.97 -13.02 -2.93
C LEU A 252 10.43 -13.47 -2.82
N HIS A 253 11.20 -13.22 -3.87
CA HIS A 253 12.60 -13.63 -3.95
C HIS A 253 13.48 -12.90 -2.93
N ALA A 254 13.24 -11.61 -2.71
CA ALA A 254 13.93 -10.84 -1.67
C ALA A 254 13.65 -11.40 -0.26
N THR A 255 12.40 -11.76 0.02
CA THR A 255 12.00 -12.37 1.30
C THR A 255 12.65 -13.73 1.50
N ARG A 256 12.58 -14.59 0.47
CA ARG A 256 13.23 -15.91 0.45
C ARG A 256 14.73 -15.78 0.72
N ALA A 257 15.40 -14.86 0.02
CA ALA A 257 16.83 -14.60 0.16
C ALA A 257 17.19 -14.15 1.59
N ASP A 258 16.40 -13.27 2.19
CA ASP A 258 16.64 -12.78 3.54
C ASP A 258 16.54 -13.90 4.58
N PHE A 259 15.52 -14.76 4.50
CA PHE A 259 15.42 -15.92 5.39
C PHE A 259 16.56 -16.92 5.20
N LEU A 260 16.93 -17.23 3.95
CA LEU A 260 18.06 -18.11 3.65
C LEU A 260 19.38 -17.54 4.21
N ARG A 261 19.60 -16.23 4.06
CA ARG A 261 20.76 -15.53 4.63
C ARG A 261 20.80 -15.64 6.16
N ARG A 262 19.68 -15.38 6.83
CA ARG A 262 19.57 -15.50 8.31
C ARG A 262 19.79 -16.92 8.81
N LEU A 263 19.44 -17.93 8.00
CA LEU A 263 19.70 -19.34 8.27
C LEU A 263 21.13 -19.79 7.92
N GLY A 264 21.97 -18.91 7.35
CA GLY A 264 23.32 -19.24 6.91
C GLY A 264 23.40 -20.03 5.59
N ARG A 265 22.28 -20.21 4.89
CA ARG A 265 22.18 -20.90 3.58
C ARG A 265 22.63 -19.96 2.45
N ARG A 266 23.91 -19.58 2.48
CA ARG A 266 24.48 -18.49 1.67
C ARG A 266 24.32 -18.68 0.16
N ALA A 267 24.64 -19.86 -0.38
CA ALA A 267 24.56 -20.12 -1.82
C ALA A 267 23.13 -19.92 -2.35
N GLU A 268 22.14 -20.44 -1.64
CA GLU A 268 20.73 -20.28 -2.01
C GLU A 268 20.24 -18.85 -1.82
N ALA A 269 20.77 -18.13 -0.82
CA ALA A 269 20.48 -16.71 -0.63
C ALA A 269 21.02 -15.87 -1.80
N VAL A 270 22.21 -16.18 -2.32
CA VAL A 270 22.80 -15.53 -3.51
C VAL A 270 21.89 -15.72 -4.73
N GLU A 271 21.42 -16.94 -4.98
CA GLU A 271 20.52 -17.23 -6.09
C GLU A 271 19.21 -16.44 -5.98
N ALA A 272 18.59 -16.44 -4.80
CA ALA A 272 17.34 -15.73 -4.55
C ALA A 272 17.50 -14.20 -4.66
N TYR A 273 18.59 -13.62 -4.13
CA TYR A 273 18.86 -12.19 -4.32
C TYR A 273 19.11 -11.83 -5.77
N THR A 274 19.78 -12.71 -6.54
CA THR A 274 20.01 -12.51 -7.97
C THR A 274 18.70 -12.50 -8.75
N GLN A 275 17.77 -13.40 -8.43
CA GLN A 275 16.42 -13.41 -9.01
C GLN A 275 15.63 -12.15 -8.64
N ALA A 276 15.70 -11.71 -7.38
CA ALA A 276 15.07 -10.46 -6.95
C ALA A 276 15.60 -9.25 -7.74
N LEU A 277 16.93 -9.17 -7.93
CA LEU A 277 17.61 -8.12 -8.70
C LEU A 277 17.18 -8.08 -10.17
N ALA A 278 16.99 -9.26 -10.78
CA ALA A 278 16.56 -9.37 -12.18
C ALA A 278 15.12 -8.89 -12.40
N LEU A 279 14.26 -8.94 -11.36
CA LEU A 279 12.83 -8.64 -11.45
C LEU A 279 12.45 -7.24 -10.97
N THR A 280 13.30 -6.53 -10.22
CA THR A 280 13.02 -5.14 -9.81
C THR A 280 13.39 -4.13 -10.90
N ASN A 281 12.56 -3.09 -11.03
CA ASN A 281 12.83 -1.91 -11.87
C ASN A 281 13.26 -0.67 -11.07
N SER A 282 13.19 -0.71 -9.73
CA SER A 282 13.54 0.43 -8.87
C SER A 282 15.05 0.49 -8.63
N ALA A 283 15.65 1.64 -8.93
CA ALA A 283 17.08 1.85 -8.68
C ALA A 283 17.43 1.74 -7.19
N ALA A 284 16.54 2.21 -6.30
CA ALA A 284 16.75 2.14 -4.86
C ALA A 284 16.66 0.69 -4.35
N GLU A 285 15.72 -0.11 -4.85
CA GLU A 285 15.63 -1.54 -4.56
C GLU A 285 16.85 -2.31 -5.09
N LYS A 286 17.32 -2.00 -6.30
CA LYS A 286 18.55 -2.60 -6.85
C LYS A 286 19.76 -2.34 -5.96
N ARG A 287 19.95 -1.11 -5.47
CA ARG A 287 21.05 -0.79 -4.55
C ARG A 287 20.90 -1.53 -3.22
N TYR A 288 19.69 -1.56 -2.66
CA TYR A 288 19.40 -2.30 -1.43
C TYR A 288 19.70 -3.81 -1.57
N LEU A 289 19.18 -4.46 -2.60
CA LEU A 289 19.37 -5.89 -2.84
C LEU A 289 20.84 -6.22 -3.15
N THR A 290 21.55 -5.35 -3.87
CA THR A 290 23.01 -5.51 -4.11
C THR A 290 23.80 -5.43 -2.80
N ARG A 291 23.44 -4.51 -1.89
CA ARG A 291 24.05 -4.43 -0.56
C ARG A 291 23.83 -5.71 0.24
N ARG A 292 22.59 -6.21 0.29
CA ARG A 292 22.24 -7.47 0.99
C ARG A 292 22.92 -8.70 0.37
N LEU A 293 23.07 -8.73 -0.95
CA LEU A 293 23.81 -9.79 -1.64
C LEU A 293 25.27 -9.84 -1.18
N ARG A 294 25.96 -8.69 -1.04
CA ARG A 294 27.35 -8.65 -0.56
C ARG A 294 27.52 -9.21 0.86
N GLU A 295 26.51 -9.04 1.72
CA GLU A 295 26.51 -9.62 3.08
C GLU A 295 26.48 -11.15 3.07
N THR A 296 26.07 -11.78 1.95
CA THR A 296 26.11 -13.24 1.80
C THR A 296 27.48 -13.79 1.39
N GLY A 297 28.47 -12.94 1.14
CA GLY A 297 29.84 -13.31 0.75
C GLY A 297 30.08 -13.33 -0.77
N GLY A 298 29.24 -12.65 -1.55
CA GLY A 298 29.37 -12.46 -3.00
C GLY A 298 29.82 -11.07 -3.41
#